data_AF-A0AAW4D6U0-F1
#
_entry.id   AF-A0AAW4D6U0-F1
#
_cell.length_a   1.000
_cell.length_b   1.000
_cell.length_c   1.000
_cell.angle_alpha   90.00
_cell.angle_beta   90.00
_cell.angle_gamma   90.00
#
_symmetry.space_group_name_H-M   'P 1'
#
loop_
_entity.id
_entity.type
_entity.pdbx_description
1 polymer ?
#
loop_
_entity_poly.entity_id
_entity_poly.type
_entity_poly.pdbx_seq_one_letter_code
_entity_poly.pdbx_strand_id
1 'polypeptide(L)'
;MTAIHDQAMHHIYRQVLERLLNHMSQSQRASLQLLIQRLLIAAGGAEYIGTFRVLALHGNDRRSARLLAMLRAAQLSIATRGPVTFQLRVLVISQPAPGSHTLVCHERAFNALFLQDDPRVELLMVQGRAVRPFSRDWVPSRDDVPLASTAMLLLGHLAGARPEGLLGAWLYLDLANTFSEAVQFQTPVDVMITAIPAQERHRFLAWFRRIFHLAGESGLPEAQHCLAALADGLAQLGQRLEGVGGQEVRPAGRQEQVRTPLRVMAIDELLADLLEGQKLESMLGNPCAVPQDAYPLGAFVDPEALAQVHQLQARAQQAQGCRPALSLKHQVDKPGRGRTGQVGGVLGLSHDQLMCLLFTPFARRGKHLERFLKCRHTDMLVALPYLHHALRGEPCPQAVKAWLVNVSGLPVAQLRALYETNLPASAMRVLRHLARRDINLRLLCQAPLPAQGCDVERP
;
A
#
# COMPACT_ATOMS: atom_id res chain seq x y z
N MET A 1 -9.86 36.92 13.52
CA MET A 1 -11.16 36.37 13.08
C MET A 1 -12.24 37.18 13.79
N THR A 2 -13.32 37.56 13.10
CA THR A 2 -14.39 38.40 13.69
C THR A 2 -15.32 37.54 14.53
N ALA A 3 -15.89 38.07 15.62
CA ALA A 3 -16.82 37.33 16.50
C ALA A 3 -18.00 36.69 15.74
N ILE A 4 -18.39 37.29 14.61
CA ILE A 4 -19.43 36.79 13.70
C ILE A 4 -18.98 35.50 12.98
N HIS A 5 -17.72 35.44 12.54
CA HIS A 5 -17.16 34.23 11.93
C HIS A 5 -17.15 33.08 12.94
N ASP A 6 -16.70 33.33 14.16
CA ASP A 6 -16.64 32.30 15.20
C ASP A 6 -18.05 31.79 15.53
N GLN A 7 -19.05 32.67 15.67
CA GLN A 7 -20.44 32.25 15.89
C GLN A 7 -21.01 31.42 14.74
N ALA A 8 -20.72 31.80 13.49
CA ALA A 8 -21.14 31.04 12.31
C ALA A 8 -20.51 29.64 12.29
N MET A 9 -19.22 29.53 12.60
CA MET A 9 -18.52 28.24 12.66
C MET A 9 -19.10 27.34 13.75
N HIS A 10 -19.39 27.87 14.95
CA HIS A 10 -20.04 27.11 16.02
C HIS A 10 -21.41 26.58 15.62
N HIS A 11 -22.19 27.35 14.85
CA HIS A 11 -23.48 26.91 14.33
C HIS A 11 -23.31 25.76 13.33
N ILE A 12 -22.36 25.87 12.39
CA ILE A 12 -22.05 24.80 11.42
C ILE A 12 -21.63 23.52 12.15
N TYR A 13 -20.75 23.63 13.15
CA TYR A 13 -20.32 22.50 13.96
C TYR A 13 -21.49 21.79 14.67
N ARG A 14 -22.44 22.55 15.23
CA ARG A 14 -23.65 21.99 15.86
C ARG A 14 -24.52 21.26 14.84
N GLN A 15 -24.75 21.85 13.67
CA GLN A 15 -25.52 21.21 12.59
C GLN A 15 -24.88 19.90 12.12
N VAL A 16 -23.55 19.88 11.97
CA VAL A 16 -22.81 18.66 11.58
C VAL A 16 -22.95 17.58 12.66
N LEU A 17 -22.84 17.95 13.94
CA LEU A 17 -23.03 17.02 15.06
C LEU A 17 -24.46 16.46 15.10
N GLU A 18 -25.48 17.30 14.98
CA GLU A 18 -26.88 16.88 14.94
C GLU A 18 -27.13 15.92 13.77
N ARG A 19 -26.61 16.24 12.58
CA ARG A 19 -26.70 15.36 11.41
C ARG A 19 -26.03 14.01 11.68
N LEU A 20 -24.84 13.99 12.28
CA LEU A 20 -24.14 12.76 12.65
C LEU A 20 -24.99 11.92 13.60
N LEU A 21 -25.43 12.50 14.71
CA LEU A 21 -26.23 11.80 15.73
C LEU A 21 -27.54 11.26 15.16
N ASN A 22 -28.21 12.00 14.28
CA ASN A 22 -29.46 11.57 13.63
C ASN A 22 -29.30 10.33 12.74
N HIS A 23 -28.11 10.10 12.19
CA HIS A 23 -27.82 8.91 11.37
C HIS A 23 -27.25 7.73 12.17
N MET A 24 -26.98 7.92 13.47
CA MET A 24 -26.47 6.87 14.36
C MET A 24 -27.60 6.07 15.02
N SER A 25 -27.39 4.76 15.16
CA SER A 25 -28.20 3.88 16.00
C SER A 25 -28.02 4.18 17.49
N GLN A 26 -28.86 3.58 18.34
CA GLN A 26 -28.70 3.68 19.79
C GLN A 26 -27.40 3.03 20.28
N SER A 27 -27.01 1.88 19.71
CA SER A 27 -25.72 1.21 20.00
C SER A 27 -24.54 2.12 19.67
N GLN A 28 -24.56 2.74 18.49
CA GLN A 28 -23.54 3.69 18.06
C GLN A 28 -23.40 4.89 18.98
N ARG A 29 -24.53 5.48 19.41
CA ARG A 29 -24.51 6.61 20.34
C ARG A 29 -23.94 6.22 21.71
N ALA A 30 -24.23 5.02 22.19
CA ALA A 30 -23.67 4.50 23.44
C ALA A 30 -22.15 4.30 23.31
N SER A 31 -21.71 3.65 22.23
CA SER A 31 -20.28 3.43 21.95
C SER A 31 -19.52 4.72 21.68
N LEU A 32 -20.18 5.75 21.12
CA LEU A 32 -19.63 7.10 21.00
C LEU A 32 -19.36 7.72 22.37
N GLN A 33 -20.24 7.56 23.37
CA GLN A 33 -19.98 8.06 24.73
C GLN A 33 -18.79 7.35 25.37
N LEU A 34 -18.66 6.03 25.19
CA LEU A 34 -17.51 5.26 25.66
C LEU A 34 -16.20 5.71 24.98
N LEU A 35 -16.25 6.01 23.66
CA LEU A 35 -15.12 6.56 22.94
C LEU A 35 -14.71 7.94 23.49
N ILE A 36 -15.66 8.84 23.75
CA ILE A 36 -15.41 10.15 24.36
C ILE A 36 -14.75 9.99 25.73
N GLN A 37 -15.25 9.09 26.58
CA GLN A 37 -14.65 8.82 27.89
C GLN A 37 -13.21 8.31 27.77
N ARG A 38 -12.95 7.37 26.85
CA ARG A 38 -11.59 6.86 26.60
C ARG A 38 -10.63 7.94 26.09
N LEU A 39 -11.10 8.84 25.22
CA LEU A 39 -10.31 9.98 24.74
C LEU A 39 -9.94 10.93 25.87
N LEU A 40 -10.89 11.28 26.73
CA LEU A 40 -10.64 12.15 27.89
C LEU A 40 -9.66 11.52 28.88
N ILE A 41 -9.82 10.23 29.19
CA ILE A 41 -8.90 9.50 30.07
C ILE A 41 -7.50 9.43 29.46
N ALA A 42 -7.39 9.12 28.16
CA ALA A 42 -6.10 9.01 27.49
C ALA A 42 -5.36 10.36 27.39
N ALA A 43 -6.10 11.47 27.29
CA ALA A 43 -5.54 12.81 27.35
C ALA A 43 -5.09 13.23 28.75
N GLY A 44 -5.50 12.51 29.80
CA GLY A 44 -5.24 12.84 31.19
C GLY A 44 -6.31 13.73 31.85
N GLY A 45 -7.46 13.93 31.20
CA GLY A 45 -8.55 14.77 31.70
C GLY A 45 -9.13 15.70 30.64
N ALA A 46 -10.23 16.39 30.98
CA ALA A 46 -10.85 17.37 30.10
C ALA A 46 -10.01 18.65 29.98
N GLU A 47 -9.19 18.93 30.99
CA GLU A 47 -8.26 20.05 31.04
C GLU A 47 -7.08 19.89 30.07
N TYR A 48 -6.66 18.66 29.77
CA TYR A 48 -5.54 18.35 28.87
C TYR A 48 -5.98 17.97 27.45
N ILE A 49 -7.29 17.82 27.20
CA ILE A 49 -7.80 17.39 25.89
C ILE A 49 -7.43 18.36 24.76
N GLY A 50 -7.22 19.64 25.05
CA GLY A 50 -6.90 20.67 24.05
C GLY A 50 -5.52 20.52 23.39
N THR A 51 -4.57 19.87 24.07
CA THR A 51 -3.23 19.58 23.53
C THR A 51 -3.12 18.17 22.95
N PHE A 52 -4.12 17.32 23.18
CA PHE A 52 -4.12 15.93 22.77
C PHE A 52 -4.28 15.78 21.25
N ARG A 53 -3.39 15.02 20.62
CA ARG A 53 -3.33 14.81 19.17
C ARG A 53 -3.64 13.36 18.81
N VAL A 54 -4.72 13.20 18.06
CA VAL A 54 -5.24 11.91 17.61
C VAL A 54 -4.93 11.74 16.13
N LEU A 55 -4.20 10.67 15.78
CA LEU A 55 -4.00 10.22 14.41
C LEU A 55 -5.06 9.18 14.02
N ALA A 56 -5.79 9.42 12.94
CA ALA A 56 -6.70 8.46 12.32
C ALA A 56 -6.21 8.08 10.93
N LEU A 57 -6.14 6.77 10.67
CA LEU A 57 -5.82 6.25 9.33
C LEU A 57 -7.10 6.15 8.50
N HIS A 58 -7.08 6.75 7.32
CA HIS A 58 -8.21 6.75 6.39
C HIS A 58 -7.81 6.02 5.09
N GLY A 59 -8.57 4.99 4.73
CA GLY A 59 -8.35 4.20 3.53
C GLY A 59 -9.59 4.18 2.65
N ASN A 60 -9.59 3.32 1.63
CA ASN A 60 -10.63 3.19 0.62
C ASN A 60 -11.78 2.27 1.06
N ASP A 61 -12.08 2.24 2.36
CA ASP A 61 -13.04 1.32 2.95
C ASP A 61 -14.09 2.01 3.82
N ARG A 62 -15.22 1.30 4.04
CA ARG A 62 -16.32 1.82 4.85
C ARG A 62 -15.94 1.91 6.33
N ARG A 63 -15.05 1.04 6.84
CA ARG A 63 -14.72 1.02 8.27
C ARG A 63 -13.91 2.25 8.67
N SER A 64 -12.90 2.65 7.90
CA SER A 64 -12.16 3.88 8.21
C SER A 64 -13.02 5.13 8.04
N ALA A 65 -13.94 5.16 7.07
CA ALA A 65 -14.89 6.26 6.90
C ALA A 65 -15.87 6.39 8.08
N ARG A 66 -16.44 5.26 8.56
CA ARG A 66 -17.31 5.22 9.74
C ARG A 66 -16.54 5.62 11.01
N LEU A 67 -15.31 5.14 11.19
CA LEU A 67 -14.45 5.56 12.30
C LEU A 67 -14.20 7.07 12.29
N LEU A 68 -13.89 7.64 11.12
CA LEU A 68 -13.67 9.08 10.99
C LEU A 68 -14.93 9.88 11.37
N ALA A 69 -16.12 9.42 10.97
CA ALA A 69 -17.38 10.02 11.39
C ALA A 69 -17.60 9.95 12.92
N MET A 70 -17.24 8.83 13.55
CA MET A 70 -17.30 8.68 15.01
C MET A 70 -16.32 9.59 15.75
N LEU A 71 -15.08 9.71 15.25
CA LEU A 71 -14.10 10.63 15.80
C LEU A 71 -14.54 12.09 15.66
N ARG A 72 -15.13 12.44 14.51
CA ARG A 72 -15.70 13.78 14.31
C ARG A 72 -16.86 14.05 15.25
N ALA A 73 -17.78 13.10 15.43
CA ALA A 73 -18.86 13.22 16.40
C ALA A 73 -18.34 13.37 17.84
N ALA A 74 -17.28 12.65 18.21
CA ALA A 74 -16.64 12.76 19.52
C ALA A 74 -15.99 14.14 19.71
N GLN A 75 -15.24 14.61 18.72
CA GLN A 75 -14.58 15.91 18.73
C GLN A 75 -15.57 17.05 18.93
N LEU A 76 -16.68 17.04 18.17
CA LEU A 76 -17.74 18.06 18.23
C LEU A 76 -18.56 17.95 19.53
N SER A 77 -18.83 16.74 20.02
CA SER A 77 -19.50 16.54 21.31
C SER A 77 -18.69 17.10 22.48
N ILE A 78 -17.37 16.88 22.49
CA ILE A 78 -16.47 17.44 23.51
C ILE A 78 -16.46 18.97 23.42
N ALA A 79 -16.32 19.52 22.20
CA ALA A 79 -16.33 20.96 21.97
C ALA A 79 -17.66 21.65 22.32
N THR A 80 -18.77 20.91 22.41
CA THR A 80 -20.05 21.45 22.87
C THR A 80 -20.08 21.62 24.41
N ARG A 81 -19.28 20.83 25.13
CA ARG A 81 -19.25 20.78 26.60
C ARG A 81 -18.07 21.54 27.21
N GLY A 82 -17.08 21.93 26.41
CA GLY A 82 -15.87 22.62 26.86
C GLY A 82 -15.28 23.54 25.81
N PRO A 83 -14.39 24.47 26.20
CA PRO A 83 -13.83 25.49 25.31
C PRO A 83 -12.82 24.93 24.29
N VAL A 84 -12.29 23.73 24.54
CA VAL A 84 -11.28 23.08 23.70
C VAL A 84 -11.64 21.61 23.47
N THR A 85 -11.04 21.03 22.43
CA THR A 85 -11.16 19.61 22.09
C THR A 85 -9.83 19.16 21.48
N PHE A 86 -9.68 17.86 21.28
CA PHE A 86 -8.45 17.29 20.73
C PHE A 86 -8.24 17.70 19.28
N GLN A 87 -6.98 17.67 18.87
CA GLN A 87 -6.53 17.90 17.50
C GLN A 87 -6.60 16.57 16.73
N LEU A 88 -7.28 16.57 15.58
CA LEU A 88 -7.49 15.38 14.76
C LEU A 88 -6.63 15.44 13.51
N ARG A 89 -5.62 14.57 13.41
CA ARG A 89 -4.88 14.34 12.15
C ARG A 89 -5.49 13.16 11.41
N VAL A 90 -5.92 13.39 10.18
CA VAL A 90 -6.41 12.33 9.29
C VAL A 90 -5.37 12.08 8.22
N LEU A 91 -4.86 10.85 8.15
CA LEU A 91 -3.91 10.44 7.13
C LEU A 91 -4.62 9.57 6.09
N VAL A 92 -4.78 10.09 4.88
CA VAL A 92 -5.31 9.36 3.73
C VAL A 92 -4.22 8.49 3.12
N ILE A 93 -4.47 7.20 3.05
CA ILE A 93 -3.54 6.21 2.53
C ILE A 93 -4.24 5.41 1.43
N SER A 94 -3.67 5.48 0.23
CA SER A 94 -4.12 4.71 -0.93
C SER A 94 -2.90 4.38 -1.79
N GLN A 95 -2.30 3.22 -1.54
CA GLN A 95 -1.11 2.75 -2.21
C GLN A 95 -1.45 2.04 -3.52
N PRO A 96 -0.67 2.18 -4.60
CA PRO A 96 0.57 2.98 -4.73
C PRO A 96 0.32 4.50 -4.86
N ALA A 97 -0.86 4.88 -5.30
CA ALA A 97 -1.32 6.26 -5.40
C ALA A 97 -2.85 6.26 -5.45
N PRO A 98 -3.54 7.27 -4.90
CA PRO A 98 -4.99 7.38 -5.01
C PRO A 98 -5.41 7.73 -6.44
N GLY A 99 -6.36 6.97 -7.00
CA GLY A 99 -7.05 7.33 -8.24
C GLY A 99 -7.89 8.61 -8.11
N SER A 100 -8.22 9.26 -9.24
CA SER A 100 -9.03 10.49 -9.23
C SER A 100 -10.41 10.27 -8.59
N HIS A 101 -11.06 9.14 -8.89
CA HIS A 101 -12.35 8.79 -8.29
C HIS A 101 -12.23 8.62 -6.77
N THR A 102 -11.17 7.97 -6.30
CA THR A 102 -10.85 7.80 -4.88
C THR A 102 -10.72 9.14 -4.16
N LEU A 103 -9.99 10.10 -4.73
CA LEU A 103 -9.83 11.45 -4.16
C LEU A 103 -11.16 12.21 -4.07
N VAL A 104 -12.01 12.12 -5.10
CA VAL A 104 -13.33 12.75 -5.10
C VAL A 104 -14.25 12.13 -4.04
N CYS A 105 -14.19 10.81 -3.83
CA CYS A 105 -14.93 10.14 -2.76
C CYS A 105 -14.48 10.61 -1.37
N HIS A 106 -13.16 10.71 -1.14
CA HIS A 106 -12.59 11.22 0.11
C HIS A 106 -13.00 12.67 0.37
N GLU A 107 -12.91 13.54 -0.65
CA GLU A 107 -13.32 14.94 -0.55
C GLU A 107 -14.81 15.06 -0.15
N ARG A 108 -15.69 14.30 -0.80
CA ARG A 108 -17.13 14.30 -0.45
C ARG A 108 -17.36 13.92 1.00
N ALA A 109 -16.69 12.89 1.50
CA ALA A 109 -16.79 12.48 2.91
C ALA A 109 -16.26 13.56 3.86
N PHE A 110 -15.13 14.19 3.53
CA PHE A 110 -14.55 15.27 4.35
C PHE A 110 -15.42 16.51 4.38
N ASN A 111 -16.08 16.84 3.27
CA ASN A 111 -17.05 17.94 3.19
C ASN A 111 -18.32 17.61 4.00
N ALA A 112 -18.79 16.36 3.95
CA ALA A 112 -19.91 15.90 4.79
C ALA A 112 -19.58 15.93 6.30
N LEU A 113 -18.31 15.89 6.67
CA LEU A 113 -17.85 16.00 8.05
C LEU A 113 -17.33 17.40 8.42
N PHE A 114 -17.34 18.32 7.46
CA PHE A 114 -16.82 19.69 7.60
C PHE A 114 -15.41 19.69 8.21
N LEU A 115 -14.50 18.91 7.61
CA LEU A 115 -13.13 18.72 8.11
C LEU A 115 -12.13 19.72 7.54
N GLN A 116 -12.28 20.11 6.27
CA GLN A 116 -11.29 20.96 5.58
C GLN A 116 -11.20 22.37 6.20
N ASP A 117 -12.34 22.89 6.63
CA ASP A 117 -12.48 24.26 7.17
C ASP A 117 -12.37 24.31 8.71
N ASP A 118 -12.08 23.18 9.37
CA ASP A 118 -11.92 23.14 10.82
C ASP A 118 -10.43 23.21 11.20
N PRO A 119 -9.97 24.29 11.88
CA PRO A 119 -8.56 24.46 12.22
C PRO A 119 -8.06 23.42 13.24
N ARG A 120 -8.95 22.63 13.84
CA ARG A 120 -8.62 21.54 14.77
C ARG A 120 -8.39 20.21 14.04
N VAL A 121 -8.48 20.21 12.72
CA VAL A 121 -8.35 19.03 11.87
C VAL A 121 -7.22 19.26 10.86
N GLU A 122 -6.26 18.34 10.84
CA GLU A 122 -5.18 18.31 9.86
C GLU A 122 -5.44 17.16 8.88
N LEU A 123 -5.80 17.50 7.64
CA LEU A 123 -6.03 16.52 6.58
C LEU A 123 -4.77 16.33 5.75
N LEU A 124 -4.19 15.14 5.83
CA LEU A 124 -2.97 14.76 5.13
C LEU A 124 -3.25 13.60 4.18
N MET A 125 -2.44 13.49 3.13
CA MET A 125 -2.41 12.35 2.23
C MET A 125 -0.98 11.90 1.96
N VAL A 126 -0.84 10.61 1.70
CA VAL A 126 0.42 10.04 1.23
C VAL A 126 0.53 10.21 -0.28
N GLN A 127 1.64 10.79 -0.75
CA GLN A 127 1.98 10.94 -2.17
C GLN A 127 3.37 10.36 -2.40
N GLY A 128 3.45 9.22 -3.09
CA GLY A 128 4.70 8.48 -3.23
C GLY A 128 5.29 8.17 -1.86
N ARG A 129 6.45 8.78 -1.56
CA ARG A 129 7.16 8.65 -0.27
C ARG A 129 7.09 9.89 0.61
N ALA A 130 6.21 10.84 0.29
CA ALA A 130 6.05 12.11 1.00
C ALA A 130 4.65 12.24 1.61
N VAL A 131 4.56 12.87 2.78
CA VAL A 131 3.30 13.27 3.41
C VAL A 131 3.01 14.73 3.10
N ARG A 132 1.78 15.01 2.63
CA ARG A 132 1.37 16.35 2.18
C ARG A 132 -0.06 16.66 2.62
N PRO A 133 -0.46 17.95 2.64
CA PRO A 133 -1.86 18.30 2.81
C PRO A 133 -2.76 17.63 1.76
N PHE A 134 -3.94 17.19 2.17
CA PHE A 134 -4.91 16.59 1.27
C PHE A 134 -5.33 17.58 0.18
N SER A 135 -5.30 17.14 -1.08
CA SER A 135 -5.85 17.90 -2.21
C SER A 135 -6.45 16.94 -3.23
N ARG A 136 -7.64 17.28 -3.72
CA ARG A 136 -8.33 16.52 -4.78
C ARG A 136 -7.66 16.70 -6.15
N ASP A 137 -7.12 17.90 -6.39
CA ASP A 137 -6.63 18.34 -7.71
C ASP A 137 -5.18 17.90 -7.91
N TRP A 138 -4.80 16.80 -7.26
CA TRP A 138 -3.47 16.27 -7.35
C TRP A 138 -3.18 15.77 -8.76
N VAL A 139 -2.00 16.15 -9.26
CA VAL A 139 -1.46 15.67 -10.52
C VAL A 139 -0.20 14.85 -10.21
N PRO A 140 -0.10 13.60 -10.67
CA PRO A 140 1.10 12.80 -10.49
C PRO A 140 2.30 13.49 -11.15
N SER A 141 3.34 13.79 -10.37
CA SER A 141 4.62 14.21 -10.94
C SER A 141 5.41 12.98 -11.42
N ARG A 142 6.38 13.18 -12.33
CA ARG A 142 7.25 12.09 -12.81
C ARG A 142 8.13 11.51 -11.70
N ASP A 143 8.44 12.30 -10.67
CA ASP A 143 9.24 11.89 -9.53
C ASP A 143 8.41 11.09 -8.50
N ASP A 144 7.07 11.19 -8.55
CA ASP A 144 6.15 10.42 -7.71
C ASP A 144 5.90 9.01 -8.25
N VAL A 145 6.41 8.67 -9.45
CA VAL A 145 6.35 7.31 -9.98
C VAL A 145 7.17 6.41 -9.05
N PRO A 146 6.55 5.40 -8.41
CA PRO A 146 7.21 4.71 -7.30
C PRO A 146 8.55 4.05 -7.70
N LEU A 147 9.64 4.50 -7.07
CA LEU A 147 10.96 3.80 -7.01
C LEU A 147 10.86 2.34 -6.55
N ALA A 148 9.72 2.00 -5.93
CA ALA A 148 9.13 0.68 -5.77
C ALA A 148 9.31 -0.32 -6.91
N SER A 149 9.43 0.20 -8.13
CA SER A 149 9.50 -0.57 -9.37
C SER A 149 10.53 -1.68 -9.27
N THR A 150 11.73 -1.42 -8.74
CA THR A 150 12.81 -2.42 -8.73
C THR A 150 12.53 -3.62 -7.83
N ALA A 151 12.16 -3.40 -6.56
CA ALA A 151 11.84 -4.50 -5.64
C ALA A 151 10.57 -5.24 -6.07
N MET A 152 9.56 -4.52 -6.59
CA MET A 152 8.34 -5.10 -7.13
C MET A 152 8.62 -5.98 -8.36
N LEU A 153 9.49 -5.52 -9.26
CA LEU A 153 9.94 -6.27 -10.45
C LEU A 153 10.74 -7.52 -10.05
N LEU A 154 11.68 -7.39 -9.09
CA LEU A 154 12.39 -8.53 -8.50
C LEU A 154 11.42 -9.55 -7.89
N LEU A 155 10.44 -9.08 -7.12
CA LEU A 155 9.45 -9.95 -6.48
C LEU A 155 8.56 -10.63 -7.52
N GLY A 156 8.12 -9.93 -8.57
CA GLY A 156 7.30 -10.52 -9.63
C GLY A 156 8.01 -11.63 -10.39
N HIS A 157 9.31 -11.46 -10.64
CA HIS A 157 10.14 -12.53 -11.21
C HIS A 157 10.30 -13.74 -10.28
N LEU A 158 10.31 -13.54 -8.95
CA LEU A 158 10.41 -14.62 -7.97
C LEU A 158 9.06 -15.29 -7.65
N ALA A 159 7.96 -14.54 -7.68
CA ALA A 159 6.62 -14.98 -7.31
C ALA A 159 5.94 -15.83 -8.39
N GLY A 160 6.53 -15.93 -9.60
CA GLY A 160 6.06 -16.82 -10.66
C GLY A 160 4.71 -16.40 -11.25
N ALA A 161 4.58 -15.12 -11.64
CA ALA A 161 3.37 -14.55 -12.25
C ALA A 161 2.12 -14.53 -11.35
N ARG A 162 2.30 -14.30 -10.03
CA ARG A 162 1.21 -14.07 -9.09
C ARG A 162 1.13 -12.60 -8.68
N PRO A 163 0.28 -11.80 -9.32
CA PRO A 163 0.25 -10.36 -9.07
C PRO A 163 -0.37 -10.01 -7.70
N GLU A 164 -1.16 -10.91 -7.10
CA GLU A 164 -1.66 -10.75 -5.71
C GLU A 164 -0.52 -10.69 -4.67
N GLY A 165 0.51 -11.52 -4.85
CA GLY A 165 1.71 -11.51 -4.00
C GLY A 165 2.66 -10.36 -4.32
N LEU A 166 2.59 -9.84 -5.55
CA LEU A 166 3.36 -8.68 -6.02
C LEU A 166 2.92 -7.39 -5.30
N LEU A 167 1.60 -7.19 -5.19
CA LEU A 167 1.06 -6.02 -4.51
C LEU A 167 1.06 -6.17 -3.00
N GLY A 168 0.61 -7.30 -2.48
CA GLY A 168 0.23 -7.37 -1.07
C GLY A 168 1.34 -7.05 -0.09
N ALA A 169 2.32 -7.95 0.00
CA ALA A 169 3.45 -7.80 0.93
C ALA A 169 4.31 -6.56 0.67
N TRP A 170 4.38 -6.10 -0.59
CA TRP A 170 5.20 -4.97 -0.99
C TRP A 170 4.56 -3.63 -0.58
N LEU A 171 3.24 -3.47 -0.76
CA LEU A 171 2.53 -2.27 -0.34
C LEU A 171 2.61 -2.06 1.17
N TYR A 172 2.80 -3.10 1.98
CA TYR A 172 3.07 -2.95 3.42
C TYR A 172 4.47 -2.43 3.75
N LEU A 173 5.48 -2.75 2.95
CA LEU A 173 6.82 -2.17 3.10
C LEU A 173 6.79 -0.68 2.75
N ASP A 174 6.09 -0.34 1.68
CA ASP A 174 5.91 1.06 1.26
C ASP A 174 5.04 1.84 2.26
N LEU A 175 3.96 1.24 2.73
CA LEU A 175 3.14 1.75 3.82
C LEU A 175 3.99 2.08 5.06
N ALA A 176 4.91 1.20 5.45
CA ALA A 176 5.76 1.45 6.60
C ALA A 176 6.68 2.67 6.42
N ASN A 177 7.20 2.91 5.22
CA ASN A 177 7.99 4.10 4.92
C ASN A 177 7.14 5.37 5.06
N THR A 178 5.96 5.38 4.45
CA THR A 178 5.03 6.52 4.47
C THR A 178 4.46 6.79 5.86
N PHE A 179 4.13 5.74 6.61
CA PHE A 179 3.69 5.83 7.99
C PHE A 179 4.75 6.45 8.90
N SER A 180 6.01 6.03 8.75
CA SER A 180 7.13 6.56 9.55
C SER A 180 7.28 8.07 9.37
N GLU A 181 7.10 8.55 8.14
CA GLU A 181 7.13 9.98 7.83
C GLU A 181 5.91 10.71 8.39
N ALA A 182 4.71 10.13 8.28
CA ALA A 182 3.47 10.75 8.73
C ALA A 182 3.40 10.97 10.25
N VAL A 183 3.98 10.05 11.03
CA VAL A 183 4.04 10.19 12.50
C VAL A 183 4.91 11.38 12.92
N GLN A 184 5.92 11.74 12.12
CA GLN A 184 6.82 12.86 12.37
C GLN A 184 6.40 14.16 11.68
N PHE A 185 5.35 14.12 10.85
CA PHE A 185 4.98 15.26 10.03
C PHE A 185 4.60 16.46 10.90
N GLN A 186 5.41 17.51 10.83
CA GLN A 186 5.35 18.78 11.57
C GLN A 186 5.34 18.64 13.10
N THR A 187 4.29 18.06 13.64
CA THR A 187 4.03 17.93 15.06
C THR A 187 3.78 16.46 15.45
N PRO A 188 4.33 15.97 16.57
CA PRO A 188 4.15 14.60 16.99
C PRO A 188 2.70 14.35 17.41
N VAL A 189 2.24 13.12 17.17
CA VAL A 189 0.91 12.60 17.56
C VAL A 189 1.02 11.80 18.86
N ASP A 190 0.02 11.90 19.73
CA ASP A 190 0.01 11.22 21.04
C ASP A 190 -0.54 9.80 20.93
N VAL A 191 -1.60 9.63 20.12
CA VAL A 191 -2.30 8.37 19.98
C VAL A 191 -2.77 8.12 18.55
N MET A 192 -2.71 6.87 18.11
CA MET A 192 -3.34 6.42 16.89
C MET A 192 -4.63 5.66 17.19
N ILE A 193 -5.68 5.95 16.43
CA ILE A 193 -6.95 5.22 16.46
C ILE A 193 -7.17 4.60 15.06
N THR A 194 -7.52 3.33 15.02
CA THR A 194 -7.65 2.58 13.77
C THR A 194 -8.86 1.66 13.78
N ALA A 195 -9.45 1.47 12.59
CA ALA A 195 -10.56 0.55 12.37
C ALA A 195 -10.10 -0.89 12.10
N ILE A 196 -8.78 -1.15 12.12
CA ILE A 196 -8.20 -2.49 11.94
C ILE A 196 -8.41 -3.30 13.24
N PRO A 197 -9.15 -4.43 13.19
CA PRO A 197 -9.39 -5.28 14.34
C PRO A 197 -8.10 -5.82 14.96
N ALA A 198 -8.11 -6.05 16.28
CA ALA A 198 -6.99 -6.61 17.03
C ALA A 198 -6.38 -7.84 16.36
N GLN A 199 -7.19 -8.82 15.92
CA GLN A 199 -6.68 -10.05 15.31
C GLN A 199 -5.78 -9.77 14.09
N GLU A 200 -6.14 -8.80 13.27
CA GLU A 200 -5.39 -8.42 12.08
C GLU A 200 -4.14 -7.60 12.42
N ARG A 201 -4.22 -6.73 13.43
CA ARG A 201 -3.03 -6.05 13.97
C ARG A 201 -2.01 -7.07 14.49
N HIS A 202 -2.45 -8.10 15.24
CA HIS A 202 -1.57 -9.17 15.70
C HIS A 202 -0.98 -9.99 14.54
N ARG A 203 -1.77 -10.26 13.50
CA ARG A 203 -1.29 -10.93 12.28
C ARG A 203 -0.20 -10.12 11.59
N PHE A 204 -0.39 -8.82 11.43
CA PHE A 204 0.59 -7.90 10.87
C PHE A 204 1.89 -7.91 11.70
N LEU A 205 1.77 -7.80 13.03
CA LEU A 205 2.92 -7.85 13.94
C LEU A 205 3.67 -9.20 13.88
N ALA A 206 2.96 -10.32 13.82
CA ALA A 206 3.57 -11.65 13.70
C ALA A 206 4.29 -11.82 12.35
N TRP A 207 3.67 -11.35 11.26
CA TRP A 207 4.27 -11.34 9.93
C TRP A 207 5.54 -10.47 9.89
N PHE A 208 5.49 -9.28 10.47
CA PHE A 208 6.63 -8.38 10.62
C PHE A 208 7.79 -9.04 11.37
N ARG A 209 7.52 -9.60 12.56
CA ARG A 209 8.52 -10.31 13.38
C ARG A 209 9.18 -11.44 12.61
N ARG A 210 8.39 -12.19 11.83
CA ARG A 210 8.90 -13.26 11.00
C ARG A 210 9.85 -12.74 9.93
N ILE A 211 9.53 -11.63 9.27
CA ILE A 211 10.38 -11.03 8.25
C ILE A 211 11.72 -10.57 8.83
N PHE A 212 11.71 -9.92 10.00
CA PHE A 212 12.93 -9.49 10.69
C PHE A 212 13.84 -10.66 11.02
N HIS A 213 13.27 -11.72 11.58
CA HIS A 213 14.01 -12.96 11.83
C HIS A 213 14.58 -13.57 10.53
N LEU A 214 13.88 -13.48 9.40
CA LEU A 214 14.39 -13.98 8.11
C LEU A 214 15.52 -13.10 7.56
N ALA A 215 15.50 -11.80 7.87
CA ALA A 215 16.53 -10.84 7.47
C ALA A 215 17.83 -10.98 8.27
N GLY A 216 17.83 -11.71 9.38
CA GLY A 216 18.98 -11.85 10.29
C GLY A 216 19.05 -10.77 11.36
N GLU A 217 18.03 -9.91 11.46
CA GLU A 217 17.86 -8.92 12.52
C GLU A 217 17.49 -9.67 13.82
N SER A 218 18.53 -10.08 14.57
CA SER A 218 18.38 -10.78 15.84
C SER A 218 18.10 -9.75 16.93
N GLY A 219 16.82 -9.60 17.28
CA GLY A 219 16.40 -8.75 18.39
C GLY A 219 15.89 -7.40 17.94
N LEU A 220 14.58 -7.19 18.10
CA LEU A 220 14.03 -5.85 18.27
C LEU A 220 14.17 -5.53 19.77
N PRO A 221 15.14 -4.72 20.20
CA PRO A 221 15.30 -4.36 21.60
C PRO A 221 14.10 -3.48 21.99
N GLU A 222 13.27 -3.95 22.94
CA GLU A 222 12.21 -3.22 23.70
C GLU A 222 11.16 -2.36 22.95
N ALA A 223 11.36 -2.04 21.67
CA ALA A 223 10.50 -1.32 20.73
C ALA A 223 9.23 -2.10 20.34
N GLN A 224 8.94 -3.17 21.07
CA GLN A 224 7.83 -4.10 20.86
C GLN A 224 6.44 -3.44 21.04
N HIS A 225 6.40 -2.22 21.58
CA HIS A 225 5.18 -1.44 21.83
C HIS A 225 5.08 -0.15 21.02
N CYS A 226 6.12 0.23 20.25
CA CYS A 226 6.13 1.48 19.49
C CYS A 226 5.89 1.20 18.00
N LEU A 227 4.69 1.51 17.50
CA LEU A 227 4.34 1.31 16.09
C LEU A 227 5.27 2.08 15.13
N ALA A 228 5.75 3.25 15.54
CA ALA A 228 6.67 4.07 14.74
C ALA A 228 8.02 3.36 14.52
N ALA A 229 8.61 2.76 15.56
CA ALA A 229 9.87 2.03 15.45
C ALA A 229 9.74 0.78 14.56
N LEU A 230 8.59 0.08 14.64
CA LEU A 230 8.30 -1.06 13.76
C LEU A 230 8.22 -0.63 12.29
N ALA A 231 7.57 0.52 12.03
CA ALA A 231 7.45 1.07 10.70
C ALA A 231 8.82 1.51 10.14
N ASP A 232 9.67 2.15 10.95
CA ASP A 232 11.03 2.53 10.55
C ASP A 232 11.85 1.29 10.17
N GLY A 233 11.77 0.23 10.98
CA GLY A 233 12.45 -1.03 10.70
C GLY A 233 12.02 -1.67 9.38
N LEU A 234 10.71 -1.69 9.10
CA LEU A 234 10.20 -2.15 7.79
C LEU A 234 10.69 -1.27 6.64
N ALA A 235 10.69 0.05 6.82
CA ALA A 235 11.15 0.99 5.81
C ALA A 235 12.63 0.75 5.46
N GLN A 236 13.49 0.59 6.46
CA GLN A 236 14.91 0.26 6.29
C GLN A 236 15.11 -1.10 5.60
N LEU A 237 14.29 -2.09 5.94
CA LEU A 237 14.35 -3.38 5.27
C LEU A 237 13.93 -3.26 3.79
N GLY A 238 12.88 -2.50 3.49
CA GLY A 238 12.44 -2.21 2.12
C GLY A 238 13.56 -1.58 1.29
N GLN A 239 14.22 -0.55 1.82
CA GLN A 239 15.36 0.10 1.16
C GLN A 239 16.52 -0.87 0.89
N ARG A 240 16.85 -1.74 1.86
CA ARG A 240 17.88 -2.77 1.67
C ARG A 240 17.52 -3.76 0.57
N LEU A 241 16.25 -4.17 0.49
CA LEU A 241 15.75 -5.09 -0.54
C LEU A 241 15.79 -4.47 -1.94
N GLU A 242 15.57 -3.16 -2.07
CA GLU A 242 15.67 -2.42 -3.34
C GLU A 242 17.11 -2.38 -3.87
N GLY A 243 18.11 -2.31 -2.98
CA GLY A 243 19.54 -2.29 -3.35
C GLY A 243 20.13 -3.66 -3.71
N VAL A 244 19.42 -4.77 -3.48
CA VAL A 244 19.97 -6.12 -3.66
C VAL A 244 20.28 -6.39 -5.13
N GLY A 245 21.54 -6.72 -5.43
CA GLY A 245 22.00 -7.00 -6.80
C GLY A 245 22.29 -5.76 -7.64
N GLY A 246 22.21 -4.56 -7.06
CA GLY A 246 22.62 -3.28 -7.66
C GLY A 246 23.78 -2.62 -6.90
N GLN A 247 24.13 -1.38 -7.28
CA GLN A 247 25.08 -0.56 -6.53
C GLN A 247 24.45 -0.22 -5.18
N GLU A 248 25.15 -0.54 -4.08
CA GLU A 248 24.66 -0.28 -2.72
C GLU A 248 24.26 1.19 -2.57
N VAL A 249 22.97 1.46 -2.47
CA VAL A 249 22.51 2.72 -1.91
C VAL A 249 22.81 2.63 -0.43
N ARG A 250 23.96 3.17 -0.04
CA ARG A 250 24.32 3.39 1.37
C ARG A 250 23.11 4.08 2.01
N PRO A 251 22.43 3.47 2.99
CA PRO A 251 21.33 4.13 3.66
C PRO A 251 21.89 5.43 4.23
N ALA A 252 21.32 6.57 3.82
CA ALA A 252 21.61 7.83 4.48
C ALA A 252 21.32 7.60 5.96
N GLY A 253 22.35 7.63 6.79
CA GLY A 253 22.24 7.34 8.21
C GLY A 253 21.20 8.28 8.82
N ARG A 254 19.97 7.79 9.01
CA ARG A 254 19.03 8.44 9.92
C ARG A 254 19.61 8.19 11.30
N GLN A 255 20.21 9.23 11.87
CA GLN A 255 20.57 9.27 13.29
C GLN A 255 19.40 8.70 14.10
N GLU A 256 19.70 7.90 15.11
CA GLU A 256 18.74 7.41 16.10
C GLU A 256 18.09 8.61 16.80
N GLN A 257 17.09 9.20 16.15
CA GLN A 257 16.25 10.21 16.76
C GLN A 257 15.36 9.45 17.74
N VAL A 258 15.54 9.75 19.03
CA VAL A 258 14.68 9.29 20.11
C VAL A 258 13.25 9.64 19.75
N ARG A 259 12.47 8.65 19.31
CA ARG A 259 11.09 8.85 18.87
C ARG A 259 10.14 8.63 20.02
N THR A 260 9.15 9.52 20.14
CA THR A 260 8.05 9.36 21.07
C THR A 260 7.28 8.07 20.73
N PRO A 261 7.02 7.19 21.71
CA PRO A 261 6.33 5.94 21.44
C PRO A 261 4.88 6.20 21.01
N LEU A 262 4.55 5.90 19.75
CA LEU A 262 3.19 6.01 19.25
C LEU A 262 2.34 4.86 19.80
N ARG A 263 1.37 5.21 20.66
CA ARG A 263 0.41 4.26 21.24
C ARG A 263 -0.79 4.08 20.32
N VAL A 264 -1.33 2.87 20.27
CA VAL A 264 -2.61 2.60 19.59
C VAL A 264 -3.71 2.50 20.65
N MET A 265 -4.73 3.35 20.57
CA MET A 265 -5.86 3.27 21.51
C MET A 265 -6.67 2.00 21.26
N ALA A 266 -6.92 1.22 22.30
CA ALA A 266 -7.78 0.06 22.22
C ALA A 266 -9.24 0.50 22.11
N ILE A 267 -9.83 0.32 20.92
CA ILE A 267 -11.25 0.54 20.65
C ILE A 267 -11.95 -0.70 20.11
N ASP A 268 -11.27 -1.86 20.14
CA ASP A 268 -11.72 -3.11 19.50
C ASP A 268 -13.08 -3.59 19.99
N GLU A 269 -13.33 -3.46 21.29
CA GLU A 269 -14.62 -3.77 21.93
C GLU A 269 -15.75 -2.88 21.43
N LEU A 270 -15.43 -1.66 20.97
CA LEU A 270 -16.39 -0.70 20.45
C LEU A 270 -16.57 -0.82 18.93
N LEU A 271 -15.64 -1.46 18.21
CA LEU A 271 -15.61 -1.45 16.74
C LEU A 271 -16.86 -2.08 16.13
N ALA A 272 -17.40 -3.15 16.72
CA ALA A 272 -18.60 -3.82 16.21
C ALA A 272 -19.79 -2.85 16.13
N ASP A 273 -20.04 -2.13 17.22
CA ASP A 273 -21.15 -1.18 17.32
C ASP A 273 -20.83 0.14 16.61
N LEU A 274 -19.63 0.70 16.79
CA LEU A 274 -19.21 1.97 16.16
C LEU A 274 -19.31 1.90 14.64
N LEU A 275 -19.00 0.75 14.07
CA LEU A 275 -18.96 0.56 12.63
C LEU A 275 -20.23 -0.09 12.08
N GLU A 276 -21.30 -0.20 12.88
CA GLU A 276 -22.57 -0.74 12.42
C GLU A 276 -23.29 0.21 11.42
N GLY A 277 -24.02 -0.33 10.44
CA GLY A 277 -25.07 0.42 9.75
C GLY A 277 -24.71 1.18 8.45
N GLN A 278 -25.72 1.26 7.57
CA GLN A 278 -25.66 1.88 6.24
C GLN A 278 -26.02 3.37 6.24
N LYS A 279 -26.68 3.88 7.29
CA LYS A 279 -27.20 5.26 7.35
C LYS A 279 -26.08 6.32 7.43
N LEU A 280 -24.99 6.02 8.13
CA LEU A 280 -23.82 6.91 8.15
C LEU A 280 -23.15 6.97 6.78
N GLU A 281 -23.13 5.88 6.03
CA GLU A 281 -22.51 5.85 4.69
C GLU A 281 -23.26 6.73 3.71
N SER A 282 -24.60 6.67 3.73
CA SER A 282 -25.42 7.54 2.89
C SER A 282 -25.17 9.02 3.22
N MET A 283 -24.98 9.35 4.50
CA MET A 283 -24.64 10.71 4.93
C MET A 283 -23.27 11.17 4.41
N LEU A 284 -22.29 10.25 4.40
CA LEU A 284 -20.93 10.49 3.90
C LEU A 284 -20.83 10.48 2.35
N GLY A 285 -21.93 10.25 1.64
CA GLY A 285 -21.95 10.20 0.17
C GLY A 285 -21.42 8.89 -0.41
N ASN A 286 -21.55 7.76 0.31
CA ASN A 286 -21.09 6.43 -0.07
C ASN A 286 -19.61 6.40 -0.50
N PRO A 287 -18.68 6.64 0.44
CA PRO A 287 -17.28 6.93 0.12
C PRO A 287 -16.47 5.74 -0.43
N CYS A 288 -17.03 4.53 -0.47
CA CYS A 288 -16.26 3.30 -0.72
C CYS A 288 -16.61 2.63 -2.05
N ALA A 289 -15.58 2.38 -2.88
CA ALA A 289 -15.65 1.57 -4.10
C ALA A 289 -15.41 0.06 -3.85
N VAL A 290 -14.87 -0.31 -2.68
CA VAL A 290 -14.55 -1.70 -2.34
C VAL A 290 -15.80 -2.43 -1.78
N PRO A 291 -16.09 -3.69 -2.17
CA PRO A 291 -17.23 -4.45 -1.66
C PRO A 291 -17.23 -4.59 -0.13
N GLN A 292 -18.42 -4.78 0.43
CA GLN A 292 -18.60 -5.20 1.83
C GLN A 292 -17.77 -6.49 2.04
N ASP A 293 -16.93 -6.50 3.08
CA ASP A 293 -16.03 -7.61 3.49
C ASP A 293 -14.61 -7.65 2.92
N ALA A 294 -14.11 -6.55 2.32
CA ALA A 294 -12.67 -6.42 2.17
C ALA A 294 -11.97 -6.36 3.54
N TYR A 295 -10.92 -7.15 3.68
CA TYR A 295 -10.10 -7.18 4.90
C TYR A 295 -9.49 -5.78 5.13
N PRO A 296 -9.52 -5.27 6.37
CA PRO A 296 -9.21 -3.88 6.72
C PRO A 296 -7.78 -3.46 6.41
N LEU A 297 -6.85 -4.39 6.21
CA LEU A 297 -5.51 -4.01 5.72
C LEU A 297 -5.48 -3.71 4.20
N GLY A 298 -6.35 -4.35 3.41
CA GLY A 298 -6.50 -4.04 1.98
C GLY A 298 -7.19 -2.69 1.71
N ALA A 299 -7.75 -2.05 2.74
CA ALA A 299 -8.31 -0.71 2.66
C ALA A 299 -7.30 0.34 2.19
N PHE A 300 -6.01 0.13 2.45
CA PHE A 300 -4.95 1.08 2.12
C PHE A 300 -4.44 0.93 0.69
N VAL A 301 -5.08 0.11 -0.13
CA VAL A 301 -4.69 -0.11 -1.52
C VAL A 301 -5.73 0.49 -2.44
N ASP A 302 -5.26 1.11 -3.51
CA ASP A 302 -6.10 1.73 -4.51
C ASP A 302 -6.90 0.65 -5.28
N PRO A 303 -8.25 0.81 -5.42
CA PRO A 303 -9.09 -0.15 -6.12
C PRO A 303 -8.74 -0.31 -7.61
N GLU A 304 -8.27 0.75 -8.27
CA GLU A 304 -7.88 0.67 -9.69
C GLU A 304 -6.60 -0.15 -9.83
N ALA A 305 -5.62 0.04 -8.94
CA ALA A 305 -4.40 -0.76 -8.93
C ALA A 305 -4.69 -2.27 -8.73
N LEU A 306 -5.64 -2.60 -7.84
CA LEU A 306 -6.07 -3.99 -7.63
C LEU A 306 -6.78 -4.56 -8.87
N ALA A 307 -7.71 -3.80 -9.47
CA ALA A 307 -8.41 -4.20 -10.69
C ALA A 307 -7.45 -4.44 -11.86
N GLN A 308 -6.43 -3.58 -12.00
CA GLN A 308 -5.39 -3.71 -13.02
C GLN A 308 -4.58 -4.99 -12.82
N VAL A 309 -4.25 -5.34 -11.56
CA VAL A 309 -3.57 -6.60 -11.26
C VAL A 309 -4.41 -7.83 -11.60
N HIS A 310 -5.71 -7.82 -11.29
CA HIS A 310 -6.61 -8.90 -11.72
C HIS A 310 -6.72 -8.99 -13.24
N GLN A 311 -6.73 -7.86 -13.94
CA GLN A 311 -6.74 -7.83 -15.41
C GLN A 311 -5.45 -8.42 -15.99
N LEU A 312 -4.29 -8.09 -15.40
CA LEU A 312 -3.00 -8.66 -15.79
C LEU A 312 -2.97 -10.17 -15.57
N GLN A 313 -3.53 -10.65 -14.47
CA GLN A 313 -3.66 -12.08 -14.18
C GLN A 313 -4.51 -12.80 -15.24
N ALA A 314 -5.68 -12.24 -15.58
CA ALA A 314 -6.55 -12.80 -16.60
C ALA A 314 -5.84 -12.88 -17.96
N ARG A 315 -5.11 -11.82 -18.35
CA ARG A 315 -4.30 -11.80 -19.59
C ARG A 315 -3.16 -12.81 -19.55
N ALA A 316 -2.49 -12.97 -18.41
CA ALA A 316 -1.42 -13.95 -18.24
C ALA A 316 -1.92 -15.38 -18.42
N GLN A 317 -3.07 -15.71 -17.83
CA GLN A 317 -3.71 -17.03 -17.96
C GLN A 317 -4.11 -17.31 -19.42
N GLN A 318 -4.64 -16.30 -20.12
CA GLN A 318 -4.95 -16.40 -21.56
C GLN A 318 -3.70 -16.60 -22.42
N ALA A 319 -2.62 -15.85 -22.15
CA ALA A 319 -1.36 -15.98 -22.88
C ALA A 319 -0.64 -17.33 -22.59
N GLN A 320 -0.82 -17.88 -21.38
CA GLN A 320 -0.30 -19.20 -21.01
C GLN A 320 -1.00 -20.35 -21.75
N GLY A 321 -2.25 -20.15 -22.19
CA GLY A 321 -3.02 -21.08 -23.04
C GLY A 321 -2.72 -20.99 -24.55
N CYS A 322 -1.96 -19.99 -24.99
CA CYS A 322 -1.62 -19.81 -26.39
C CYS A 322 -0.58 -20.87 -26.83
N ARG A 323 -1.03 -21.89 -27.58
CA ARG A 323 -0.13 -22.70 -28.41
C ARG A 323 0.55 -21.76 -29.42
N PRO A 324 1.83 -21.99 -29.80
CA PRO A 324 2.42 -21.20 -30.88
C PRO A 324 1.54 -21.40 -32.11
N ALA A 325 0.86 -20.34 -32.54
CA ALA A 325 0.07 -20.38 -33.76
C ALA A 325 1.03 -20.71 -34.91
N LEU A 326 0.80 -21.85 -35.56
CA LEU A 326 1.31 -22.06 -36.91
C LEU A 326 0.75 -20.92 -37.75
N SER A 327 1.67 -20.06 -38.17
CA SER A 327 1.49 -18.82 -38.93
C SER A 327 0.18 -18.69 -39.69
N LEU A 328 -0.56 -17.61 -39.42
CA LEU A 328 -1.33 -16.91 -40.45
C LEU A 328 -1.44 -15.43 -40.10
N LYS A 329 -0.74 -14.62 -40.91
CA LYS A 329 -0.84 -13.17 -41.11
C LYS A 329 -0.99 -12.31 -39.85
N HIS A 330 0.11 -11.62 -39.53
CA HIS A 330 0.18 -10.35 -38.80
C HIS A 330 -1.17 -9.59 -38.76
N GLN A 331 -1.90 -9.75 -37.66
CA GLN A 331 -2.77 -8.69 -37.20
C GLN A 331 -1.89 -7.82 -36.30
N VAL A 332 -1.23 -6.84 -36.94
CA VAL A 332 -0.73 -5.68 -36.23
C VAL A 332 -1.95 -5.07 -35.55
N ASP A 333 -2.06 -5.22 -34.24
CA ASP A 333 -2.92 -4.36 -33.43
C ASP A 333 -2.46 -2.94 -33.71
N LYS A 334 -3.17 -2.26 -34.62
CA LYS A 334 -3.04 -0.82 -34.79
C LYS A 334 -3.30 -0.22 -33.40
N PRO A 335 -2.40 0.60 -32.84
CA PRO A 335 -2.70 1.32 -31.63
C PRO A 335 -3.91 2.21 -31.93
N GLY A 336 -5.06 1.82 -31.37
CA GLY A 336 -6.28 2.61 -31.44
C GLY A 336 -5.96 4.00 -30.96
N ARG A 337 -6.07 4.96 -31.89
CA ARG A 337 -5.85 6.38 -31.70
C ARG A 337 -6.98 6.92 -30.83
N GLY A 338 -6.90 6.64 -29.53
CA GLY A 338 -7.70 7.22 -28.46
C GLY A 338 -6.76 7.90 -27.48
N ARG A 339 -6.22 9.05 -27.89
CA ARG A 339 -5.48 9.95 -26.99
C ARG A 339 -6.49 10.65 -26.08
N THR A 340 -6.70 10.12 -24.89
CA THR A 340 -6.92 10.94 -23.69
C THR A 340 -5.75 10.66 -22.77
N GLY A 341 -5.09 11.73 -22.31
CA GLY A 341 -3.75 11.68 -21.71
C GLY A 341 -3.68 10.87 -20.41
N GLN A 342 -3.28 9.61 -20.50
CA GLN A 342 -2.71 8.86 -19.37
C GLN A 342 -1.19 8.98 -19.42
N VAL A 343 -0.66 10.04 -18.81
CA VAL A 343 0.71 10.03 -18.31
C VAL A 343 0.67 9.24 -17.01
N GLY A 344 1.03 7.95 -17.05
CA GLY A 344 1.11 7.11 -15.86
C GLY A 344 0.73 5.66 -16.15
N GLY A 345 1.72 4.80 -16.38
CA GLY A 345 1.50 3.36 -16.43
C GLY A 345 1.01 2.82 -15.08
N VAL A 346 0.27 1.73 -15.13
CA VAL A 346 -0.15 0.88 -13.99
C VAL A 346 1.00 0.70 -12.99
N LEU A 347 0.84 1.11 -11.73
CA LEU A 347 1.90 1.01 -10.68
C LEU A 347 3.23 1.74 -11.03
N GLY A 348 3.23 2.61 -12.04
CA GLY A 348 4.45 3.18 -12.59
C GLY A 348 5.20 2.27 -13.57
N LEU A 349 4.63 1.11 -13.95
CA LEU A 349 5.24 0.13 -14.84
C LEU A 349 4.75 0.30 -16.29
N SER A 350 5.67 0.12 -17.24
CA SER A 350 5.33 0.09 -18.66
C SER A 350 4.60 -1.20 -19.05
N HIS A 351 3.90 -1.20 -20.18
CA HIS A 351 3.24 -2.41 -20.70
C HIS A 351 4.25 -3.56 -20.86
N ASP A 352 5.44 -3.28 -21.40
CA ASP A 352 6.49 -4.28 -21.60
C ASP A 352 7.00 -4.85 -20.28
N GLN A 353 7.16 -4.01 -19.25
CA GLN A 353 7.57 -4.43 -17.91
C GLN A 353 6.52 -5.34 -17.25
N LEU A 354 5.24 -5.01 -17.39
CA LEU A 354 4.15 -5.85 -16.90
C LEU A 354 4.13 -7.20 -17.62
N MET A 355 4.30 -7.21 -18.94
CA MET A 355 4.38 -8.46 -19.70
C MET A 355 5.62 -9.28 -19.32
N CYS A 356 6.75 -8.63 -19.08
CA CYS A 356 7.96 -9.26 -18.57
C CYS A 356 7.72 -9.93 -17.20
N LEU A 357 7.00 -9.28 -16.28
CA LEU A 357 6.63 -9.86 -14.99
C LEU A 357 5.75 -11.11 -15.14
N LEU A 358 4.78 -11.09 -16.06
CA LEU A 358 3.84 -12.19 -16.26
C LEU A 358 4.51 -13.44 -16.85
N PHE A 359 5.51 -13.29 -17.71
CA PHE A 359 6.22 -14.43 -18.30
C PHE A 359 7.38 -14.91 -17.43
N THR A 360 7.89 -14.08 -16.51
CA THR A 360 9.08 -14.36 -15.69
C THR A 360 10.28 -14.90 -16.50
N PRO A 361 10.67 -14.23 -17.61
CA PRO A 361 11.56 -14.80 -18.61
C PRO A 361 12.97 -15.08 -18.10
N PHE A 362 13.47 -14.29 -17.15
CA PHE A 362 14.87 -14.34 -16.71
C PHE A 362 15.13 -15.33 -15.57
N ALA A 363 14.09 -15.75 -14.85
CA ALA A 363 14.24 -16.67 -13.72
C ALA A 363 14.63 -18.09 -14.20
N ARG A 364 15.21 -18.89 -13.30
CA ARG A 364 15.56 -20.31 -13.54
C ARG A 364 16.42 -20.49 -14.81
N ARG A 365 17.51 -19.71 -14.92
CA ARG A 365 18.42 -19.72 -16.08
C ARG A 365 17.73 -19.47 -17.43
N GLY A 366 16.71 -18.62 -17.44
CA GLY A 366 16.05 -18.21 -18.67
C GLY A 366 15.06 -19.22 -19.25
N LYS A 367 14.53 -20.16 -18.45
CA LYS A 367 13.62 -21.24 -18.93
C LYS A 367 12.42 -20.72 -19.74
N HIS A 368 11.93 -19.51 -19.43
CA HIS A 368 10.79 -18.91 -20.12
C HIS A 368 11.17 -17.80 -21.12
N LEU A 369 12.47 -17.51 -21.29
CA LEU A 369 12.95 -16.43 -22.15
C LEU A 369 12.59 -16.66 -23.62
N GLU A 370 12.83 -17.87 -24.13
CA GLU A 370 12.52 -18.22 -25.52
C GLU A 370 11.02 -18.10 -25.82
N ARG A 371 10.16 -18.58 -24.90
CA ARG A 371 8.70 -18.45 -25.01
C ARG A 371 8.26 -16.99 -25.00
N PHE A 372 8.83 -16.18 -24.11
CA PHE A 372 8.54 -14.75 -24.02
C PHE A 372 8.86 -14.02 -25.33
N LEU A 373 10.03 -14.26 -25.90
CA LEU A 373 10.43 -13.68 -27.19
C LEU A 373 9.52 -14.15 -28.33
N LYS A 374 9.22 -15.46 -28.43
CA LYS A 374 8.32 -16.00 -29.47
C LYS A 374 6.93 -15.39 -29.43
N CYS A 375 6.41 -15.12 -28.24
CA CYS A 375 5.08 -14.58 -28.09
C CYS A 375 5.04 -13.06 -28.34
N ARG A 376 6.00 -12.29 -27.82
CA ARG A 376 5.89 -10.82 -27.69
C ARG A 376 6.98 -10.02 -28.41
N HIS A 377 8.16 -10.58 -28.64
CA HIS A 377 9.30 -9.89 -29.24
C HIS A 377 10.01 -10.77 -30.26
N THR A 378 9.33 -11.04 -31.38
CA THR A 378 9.83 -11.92 -32.45
C THR A 378 11.15 -11.43 -33.04
N ASP A 379 11.34 -10.12 -33.13
CA ASP A 379 12.50 -9.50 -33.74
C ASP A 379 13.78 -9.72 -32.92
N MET A 380 13.63 -9.94 -31.61
CA MET A 380 14.74 -10.16 -30.68
C MET A 380 15.09 -11.65 -30.52
N LEU A 381 14.38 -12.57 -31.19
CA LEU A 381 14.70 -14.00 -31.17
C LEU A 381 16.10 -14.29 -31.73
N VAL A 382 16.54 -13.53 -32.73
CA VAL A 382 17.88 -13.66 -33.33
C VAL A 382 18.98 -13.35 -32.30
N ALA A 383 18.68 -12.50 -31.31
CA ALA A 383 19.59 -12.12 -30.25
C ALA A 383 19.51 -13.01 -29.00
N LEU A 384 18.76 -14.12 -29.02
CA LEU A 384 18.62 -15.03 -27.88
C LEU A 384 19.99 -15.46 -27.28
N PRO A 385 21.02 -15.82 -28.07
CA PRO A 385 22.34 -16.15 -27.50
C PRO A 385 22.96 -14.95 -26.78
N TYR A 386 22.90 -13.76 -27.38
CA TYR A 386 23.42 -12.52 -26.79
C TYR A 386 22.67 -12.11 -25.51
N LEU A 387 21.38 -12.42 -25.40
CA LEU A 387 20.62 -12.21 -24.16
C LEU A 387 21.10 -13.14 -23.04
N HIS A 388 21.35 -14.42 -23.34
CA HIS A 388 21.94 -15.34 -22.36
C HIS A 388 23.37 -14.91 -21.98
N HIS A 389 24.19 -14.45 -22.92
CA HIS A 389 25.52 -13.90 -22.64
C HIS A 389 25.43 -12.69 -21.70
N ALA A 390 24.53 -11.74 -21.97
CA ALA A 390 24.31 -10.58 -21.11
C ALA A 390 23.90 -10.97 -19.67
N LEU A 391 23.05 -11.99 -19.53
CA LEU A 391 22.57 -12.50 -18.23
C LEU A 391 23.61 -13.35 -17.48
N ARG A 392 24.62 -13.89 -18.15
CA ARG A 392 25.78 -14.55 -17.55
C ARG A 392 26.93 -13.58 -17.24
N GLY A 393 26.88 -12.37 -17.79
CA GLY A 393 27.95 -11.36 -17.65
C GLY A 393 29.05 -11.46 -18.69
N GLU A 394 28.80 -12.17 -19.79
CA GLU A 394 29.68 -12.28 -20.94
C GLU A 394 29.58 -11.03 -21.84
N PRO A 395 30.60 -10.73 -22.68
CA PRO A 395 30.59 -9.56 -23.54
C PRO A 395 29.39 -9.60 -24.50
N CYS A 396 28.61 -8.53 -24.52
CA CYS A 396 27.42 -8.39 -25.36
C CYS A 396 27.24 -6.94 -25.82
N PRO A 397 26.59 -6.72 -26.98
CA PRO A 397 26.35 -5.38 -27.50
C PRO A 397 25.55 -4.50 -26.53
N GLN A 398 25.90 -3.21 -26.44
CA GLN A 398 25.23 -2.27 -25.55
C GLN A 398 23.71 -2.15 -25.85
N ALA A 399 23.31 -2.31 -27.12
CA ALA A 399 21.91 -2.33 -27.52
C ALA A 399 21.10 -3.45 -26.85
N VAL A 400 21.70 -4.63 -26.65
CA VAL A 400 21.05 -5.78 -25.98
C VAL A 400 20.87 -5.50 -24.49
N LYS A 401 21.87 -4.88 -23.85
CA LYS A 401 21.79 -4.44 -22.45
C LYS A 401 20.71 -3.37 -22.25
N ALA A 402 20.67 -2.36 -23.14
CA ALA A 402 19.66 -1.31 -23.10
C ALA A 402 18.24 -1.89 -23.30
N TRP A 403 18.08 -2.85 -24.22
CA TRP A 403 16.82 -3.54 -24.43
C TRP A 403 16.36 -4.33 -23.18
N LEU A 404 17.26 -5.07 -22.54
CA LEU A 404 16.97 -5.79 -21.29
C LEU A 404 16.48 -4.84 -20.19
N VAL A 405 17.15 -3.70 -20.00
CA VAL A 405 16.75 -2.70 -19.01
C VAL A 405 15.39 -2.09 -19.37
N ASN A 406 15.14 -1.77 -20.64
CA ASN A 406 13.88 -1.17 -21.05
C ASN A 406 12.68 -2.11 -20.87
N VAL A 407 12.82 -3.37 -21.29
CA VAL A 407 11.74 -4.37 -21.22
C VAL A 407 11.50 -4.85 -19.80
N SER A 408 12.56 -5.01 -19.00
CA SER A 408 12.42 -5.52 -17.63
C SER A 408 12.19 -4.44 -16.57
N GLY A 409 12.64 -3.21 -16.81
CA GLY A 409 12.71 -2.16 -15.79
C GLY A 409 13.80 -2.37 -14.73
N LEU A 410 14.61 -3.45 -14.85
CA LEU A 410 15.66 -3.80 -13.92
C LEU A 410 17.05 -3.55 -14.51
N PRO A 411 18.03 -3.09 -13.71
CA PRO A 411 19.42 -3.02 -14.14
C PRO A 411 19.97 -4.42 -14.42
N VAL A 412 20.89 -4.52 -15.37
CA VAL A 412 21.47 -5.81 -15.81
C VAL A 412 22.08 -6.59 -14.65
N ALA A 413 22.70 -5.92 -13.66
CA ALA A 413 23.26 -6.58 -12.48
C ALA A 413 22.22 -7.37 -11.67
N GLN A 414 21.01 -6.83 -11.52
CA GLN A 414 19.92 -7.49 -10.82
C GLN A 414 19.30 -8.63 -11.64
N LEU A 415 19.20 -8.45 -12.97
CA LEU A 415 18.78 -9.53 -13.86
C LEU A 415 19.74 -10.72 -13.83
N ARG A 416 21.05 -10.47 -13.75
CA ARG A 416 22.07 -11.51 -13.57
C ARG A 416 21.87 -12.26 -12.25
N ALA A 417 21.65 -11.52 -11.16
CA ALA A 417 21.39 -12.12 -9.85
C ALA A 417 20.11 -12.99 -9.85
N LEU A 418 19.06 -12.60 -10.58
CA LEU A 418 17.87 -13.42 -10.80
C LEU A 418 18.14 -14.66 -11.67
N TYR A 419 18.95 -14.52 -12.72
CA TYR A 419 19.26 -15.58 -13.68
C TYR A 419 20.07 -16.72 -13.05
N GLU A 420 21.10 -16.37 -12.28
CA GLU A 420 21.97 -17.32 -11.57
C GLU A 420 21.45 -17.70 -10.18
N THR A 421 20.36 -17.07 -9.70
CA THR A 421 19.86 -17.14 -8.32
C THR A 421 20.89 -16.71 -7.26
N ASN A 422 21.81 -15.81 -7.63
CA ASN A 422 22.94 -15.36 -6.83
C ASN A 422 22.60 -14.14 -5.93
N LEU A 423 21.41 -14.17 -5.31
CA LEU A 423 21.00 -13.15 -4.32
C LEU A 423 21.42 -13.63 -2.91
N PRO A 424 21.75 -12.72 -1.98
CA PRO A 424 22.05 -13.07 -0.59
C PRO A 424 20.95 -13.96 0.01
N ALA A 425 21.34 -15.02 0.73
CA ALA A 425 20.40 -16.01 1.25
C ALA A 425 19.33 -15.40 2.17
N SER A 426 19.68 -14.39 2.97
CA SER A 426 18.74 -13.63 3.82
C SER A 426 17.73 -12.84 2.98
N ALA A 427 18.19 -12.08 2.00
CA ALA A 427 17.33 -11.33 1.07
C ALA A 427 16.38 -12.27 0.31
N MET A 428 16.88 -13.40 -0.21
CA MET A 428 16.06 -14.40 -0.90
C MET A 428 14.98 -15.00 0.03
N ARG A 429 15.31 -15.28 1.30
CA ARG A 429 14.32 -15.78 2.28
C ARG A 429 13.22 -14.76 2.56
N VAL A 430 13.59 -13.49 2.73
CA VAL A 430 12.64 -12.39 2.94
C VAL A 430 11.75 -12.22 1.70
N LEU A 431 12.33 -12.09 0.50
CA LEU A 431 11.58 -11.94 -0.76
C LEU A 431 10.62 -13.11 -0.99
N ARG A 432 11.05 -14.36 -0.76
CA ARG A 432 10.16 -15.53 -0.87
C ARG A 432 9.03 -15.51 0.16
N HIS A 433 9.28 -14.98 1.35
CA HIS A 433 8.24 -14.87 2.38
C HIS A 433 7.23 -13.78 2.03
N LEU A 434 7.69 -12.64 1.50
CA LEU A 434 6.84 -11.57 0.98
C LEU A 434 5.94 -12.09 -0.16
N ALA A 435 6.53 -12.76 -1.15
CA ALA A 435 5.81 -13.28 -2.33
C ALA A 435 4.73 -14.34 -2.02
N ARG A 436 4.72 -14.92 -0.81
CA ARG A 436 3.74 -15.93 -0.38
C ARG A 436 2.49 -15.33 0.25
N ARG A 437 2.43 -14.00 0.42
CA ARG A 437 1.36 -13.32 1.13
C ARG A 437 0.58 -12.40 0.21
N ASP A 438 -0.73 -12.46 0.29
CA ASP A 438 -1.60 -11.50 -0.40
C ASP A 438 -1.63 -10.15 0.32
N ILE A 439 -2.46 -9.25 -0.22
CA ILE A 439 -2.76 -7.92 0.32
C ILE A 439 -3.36 -7.91 1.72
N ASN A 440 -3.75 -9.07 2.27
CA ASN A 440 -4.34 -9.23 3.60
C ASN A 440 -3.50 -10.15 4.48
N LEU A 441 -2.23 -10.37 4.10
CA LEU A 441 -1.29 -11.27 4.77
C LEU A 441 -1.74 -12.74 4.86
N ARG A 442 -2.61 -13.16 3.95
CA ARG A 442 -3.07 -14.54 3.75
C ARG A 442 -2.05 -15.33 2.95
N LEU A 443 -1.91 -16.60 3.29
CA LEU A 443 -0.98 -17.47 2.58
C LEU A 443 -1.59 -17.77 1.21
N LEU A 444 -0.87 -17.42 0.14
CA LEU A 444 -1.22 -17.83 -1.21
C LEU A 444 -0.85 -19.31 -1.35
N CYS A 445 -1.85 -20.21 -1.49
CA CYS A 445 -1.62 -21.64 -1.65
C CYS A 445 -0.65 -21.90 -2.81
N GLN A 446 0.45 -22.63 -2.55
CA GLN A 446 1.36 -23.05 -3.60
C GLN A 446 0.60 -24.05 -4.48
N ALA A 447 0.57 -23.81 -5.80
CA ALA A 447 0.31 -24.92 -6.70
C ALA A 447 1.44 -25.94 -6.44
N PRO A 448 1.15 -27.24 -6.31
CA PRO A 448 2.18 -28.25 -6.11
C PRO A 448 3.20 -28.12 -7.24
N LEU A 449 4.49 -28.14 -6.88
CA LEU A 449 5.56 -28.34 -7.86
C LEU A 449 5.19 -29.59 -8.66
N PRO A 450 5.19 -29.56 -10.01
CA PRO A 450 5.02 -30.80 -10.75
C PRO A 450 6.13 -31.74 -10.27
N ALA A 451 5.72 -32.91 -9.75
CA ALA A 451 6.61 -33.93 -9.28
C ALA A 451 7.68 -34.16 -10.35
N GLN A 452 8.95 -34.00 -9.99
CA GLN A 452 10.02 -34.51 -10.83
C GLN A 452 9.74 -36.00 -10.99
N GLY A 453 9.49 -36.43 -12.23
CA GLY A 453 9.28 -37.83 -12.56
C GLY A 453 10.48 -38.63 -12.07
N CYS A 454 10.29 -39.36 -10.97
CA CYS A 454 11.09 -40.53 -10.68
C CYS A 454 10.49 -41.67 -11.52
N ASP A 455 10.83 -41.70 -12.80
CA ASP A 455 10.87 -42.97 -13.52
C ASP A 455 12.12 -43.70 -13.02
N VAL A 456 11.95 -44.44 -11.92
CA VAL A 456 12.85 -45.54 -11.59
C VAL A 456 12.21 -46.77 -12.22
N GLU A 457 12.58 -47.02 -13.47
CA GLU A 457 12.50 -48.37 -14.04
C GLU A 457 13.30 -49.32 -13.14
N ARG A 458 12.63 -50.37 -12.67
CA ARG A 458 13.27 -51.60 -12.21
C ARG A 458 12.45 -52.79 -12.74
N PRO A 459 13.16 -53.89 -13.04
CA PRO A 459 13.02 -54.67 -14.28
C PRO A 459 11.76 -55.51 -14.39
#